data_AF-A0A0F2PYU1-F1
#
_entry.id   AF-A0A0F2PYU1-F1
#
_cell.length_a   1.000
_cell.length_b   1.000
_cell.length_c   1.000
_cell.angle_alpha   90.00
_cell.angle_beta   90.00
_cell.angle_gamma   90.00
#
_symmetry.space_group_name_H-M   'P 1'
#
loop_
_entity.id
_entity.type
_entity.pdbx_description
1 polymer ?
#
loop_
_entity_poly.entity_id
_entity_poly.type
_entity_poly.pdbx_seq_one_letter_code
_entity_poly.pdbx_strand_id
1 'polypeptide(L)'
;MQKIRTKFSLVAGLLTLMVFFLATIGAILSKLLFVTMLSGFAGIILTAVLFFLYAKKTANKMNKFNEAGDQHIKGNITVPLCMRTGDEIESLSCNTEQATKGLIGCLSIVRQHNEKLIDSSSQIFASIEQISKGSQEQAGQISELLEKITSLAEKSRHWSNRANSTADLCDKVDDSAMIGKDMLANLKKGMELIKERTASLETNLIQINQITNVINDIADQTNLLALNAAIESARAGEQGLGFSVVSDEVRNLAGNSVEGTKEIINLVSYIQAETQNAVQAVNSGIGLSEHVGQAFSNVVGYVSETKEVADKLSELAEKQASTIEEMVINTQIMNDHVQQRASLSETAVSKSQEFNSINKKLDKMIKLFNF
;
A
#
# COMPACT_ATOMS: atom_id res chain seq x y z
N MET A 1 61.08 32.29 157.02
CA MET A 1 60.82 31.33 155.93
C MET A 1 59.32 31.18 155.60
N GLN A 2 58.60 32.27 155.29
CA GLN A 2 57.14 32.21 155.03
C GLN A 2 56.73 32.84 153.67
N LYS A 3 57.63 33.56 152.99
CA LYS A 3 57.40 34.18 151.66
C LYS A 3 57.64 33.27 150.44
N ILE A 4 58.25 32.09 150.62
CA ILE A 4 58.54 31.14 149.51
C ILE A 4 57.35 30.19 149.25
N ARG A 5 56.57 29.84 150.27
CA ARG A 5 55.45 28.89 150.15
C ARG A 5 54.23 29.45 149.40
N THR A 6 54.00 30.76 149.47
CA THR A 6 52.91 31.46 148.74
C THR A 6 53.20 31.66 147.26
N LYS A 7 54.46 31.83 146.84
CA LYS A 7 54.80 31.92 145.40
C LYS A 7 54.63 30.58 144.68
N PHE A 8 54.90 29.45 145.35
CA PHE A 8 54.76 28.12 144.73
C PHE A 8 53.29 27.72 144.53
N SER A 9 52.38 28.07 145.46
CA SER A 9 50.95 27.78 145.31
C SER A 9 50.29 28.61 144.22
N LEU A 10 50.77 29.84 143.98
CA LEU A 10 50.23 30.72 142.94
C LEU A 10 50.67 30.29 141.53
N VAL A 11 51.91 29.79 141.38
CA VAL A 11 52.41 29.23 140.11
C VAL A 11 51.75 27.89 139.78
N ALA A 12 51.53 27.01 140.77
CA ALA A 12 50.83 25.74 140.56
C ALA A 12 49.36 25.93 140.17
N GLY A 13 48.67 26.91 140.76
CA GLY A 13 47.30 27.29 140.40
C GLY A 13 47.19 27.90 139.01
N LEU A 14 48.19 28.68 138.58
CA LEU A 14 48.25 29.23 137.22
C LEU A 14 48.48 28.12 136.17
N LEU A 15 49.32 27.15 136.49
CA LEU A 15 49.63 26.00 135.62
C LEU A 15 48.42 25.08 135.44
N THR A 16 47.65 24.81 136.49
CA THR A 16 46.42 24.01 136.37
C THR A 16 45.31 24.74 135.61
N LEU A 17 45.17 26.06 135.79
CA LEU A 17 44.25 26.87 135.00
C LEU A 17 44.66 26.90 133.51
N MET A 18 45.96 27.00 133.23
CA MET A 18 46.49 26.97 131.87
C MET A 18 46.26 25.61 131.19
N VAL A 19 46.45 24.50 131.90
CA VAL A 19 46.14 23.14 131.37
C VAL A 19 44.65 22.99 131.10
N PHE A 20 43.77 23.49 131.98
CA PHE A 20 42.32 23.45 131.77
C PHE A 20 41.88 24.35 130.59
N PHE A 21 42.54 25.50 130.41
CA PHE A 21 42.30 26.41 129.29
C PHE A 21 42.78 25.81 127.96
N LEU A 22 43.95 25.16 127.92
CA LEU A 22 44.40 24.42 126.73
C LEU A 22 43.49 23.23 126.40
N ALA A 23 43.00 22.50 127.41
CA ALA A 23 42.09 21.37 127.20
C ALA A 23 40.72 21.82 126.66
N THR A 24 40.19 22.93 127.16
CA THR A 24 38.91 23.50 126.69
C THR A 24 39.02 24.09 125.28
N ILE A 25 40.13 24.78 124.96
CA ILE A 25 40.43 25.21 123.58
C ILE A 25 40.54 24.00 122.65
N GLY A 26 41.25 22.94 123.05
CA GLY A 26 41.37 21.71 122.26
C GLY A 26 40.02 21.03 121.98
N ALA A 27 39.11 21.01 122.97
CA ALA A 27 37.77 20.44 122.81
C ALA A 27 36.85 21.31 121.93
N ILE A 28 37.01 22.63 121.95
CA ILE A 28 36.27 23.55 121.05
C ILE A 28 36.82 23.44 119.63
N LEU A 29 38.14 23.39 119.46
CA LEU A 29 38.79 23.22 118.15
C LEU A 29 38.42 21.90 117.50
N SER A 30 38.39 20.80 118.26
CA SER A 30 38.01 19.48 117.73
C SER A 30 36.53 19.40 117.33
N LYS A 31 35.63 20.03 118.10
CA LYS A 31 34.22 20.17 117.71
C LYS A 31 34.04 21.04 116.48
N LEU A 32 34.77 22.15 116.37
CA LEU A 32 34.72 23.03 115.20
C LEU A 32 35.23 22.30 113.94
N LEU A 33 36.38 21.60 114.05
CA LEU A 33 36.92 20.77 112.98
C LEU A 33 35.95 19.66 112.56
N PHE A 34 35.33 18.96 113.52
CA PHE A 34 34.34 17.92 113.23
C PHE A 34 33.11 18.48 112.51
N VAL A 35 32.56 19.62 112.93
CA VAL A 35 31.41 20.26 112.27
C VAL A 35 31.78 20.75 110.86
N THR A 36 32.97 21.32 110.66
CA THR A 36 33.44 21.72 109.32
C THR A 36 33.63 20.52 108.40
N MET A 37 34.22 19.42 108.88
CA MET A 37 34.33 18.17 108.12
C MET A 37 32.97 17.57 107.79
N LEU A 38 32.03 17.56 108.74
CA LEU A 38 30.69 17.01 108.54
C LEU A 38 29.90 17.84 107.51
N SER A 39 29.99 19.17 107.58
CA SER A 39 29.36 20.07 106.59
C SER A 39 30.00 19.97 105.20
N GLY A 40 31.33 19.82 105.13
CA GLY A 40 32.03 19.56 103.87
C GLY A 40 31.64 18.22 103.25
N PHE A 41 31.54 17.17 104.07
CA PHE A 41 31.10 15.85 103.64
C PHE A 41 29.63 15.85 103.17
N ALA A 42 28.74 16.54 103.89
CA ALA A 42 27.35 16.74 103.49
C ALA A 42 27.25 17.52 102.17
N GLY A 43 28.09 18.53 101.96
CA GLY A 43 28.18 19.27 100.69
C GLY A 43 28.61 18.38 99.52
N ILE A 44 29.63 17.54 99.72
CA ILE A 44 30.08 16.57 98.71
C ILE A 44 28.96 15.58 98.37
N ILE A 45 28.28 15.02 99.38
CA ILE A 45 27.14 14.11 99.15
C ILE A 45 26.03 14.83 98.38
N LEU A 46 25.67 16.06 98.75
CA LEU A 46 24.63 16.81 98.07
C LEU A 46 24.97 17.09 96.60
N THR A 47 26.22 17.50 96.31
CA THR A 47 26.67 17.71 94.93
C THR A 47 26.69 16.42 94.12
N ALA A 48 27.13 15.30 94.71
CA ALA A 48 27.09 13.99 94.07
C ALA A 48 25.66 13.51 93.77
N VAL A 49 24.71 13.73 94.70
CA VAL A 49 23.30 13.39 94.50
C VAL A 49 22.67 14.26 93.41
N LEU A 50 22.89 15.58 93.43
CA LEU A 50 22.39 16.49 92.39
C LEU A 50 22.98 16.15 91.01
N PHE A 51 24.27 15.84 90.95
CA PHE A 51 24.93 15.37 89.72
C PHE A 51 24.33 14.05 89.24
N PHE A 52 24.11 13.08 90.14
CA PHE A 52 23.50 11.80 89.79
C PHE A 52 22.06 11.95 89.28
N LEU A 53 21.25 12.82 89.89
CA LEU A 53 19.89 13.12 89.44
C LEU A 53 19.89 13.82 88.07
N TYR A 54 20.79 14.78 87.84
CA TYR A 54 20.96 15.45 86.55
C TYR A 54 21.43 14.48 85.45
N ALA A 55 22.43 13.65 85.75
CA ALA A 55 22.94 12.61 84.86
C ALA A 55 21.85 11.59 84.53
N LYS A 56 21.09 11.11 85.52
CA LYS A 56 19.96 10.18 85.32
C LYS A 56 18.85 10.80 84.48
N LYS A 57 18.50 12.08 84.70
CA LYS A 57 17.50 12.79 83.90
C LYS A 57 17.95 12.94 82.43
N THR A 58 19.22 13.27 82.20
CA THR A 58 19.80 13.41 80.86
C THR A 58 19.92 12.06 80.15
N ALA A 59 20.37 11.02 80.85
CA ALA A 59 20.42 9.65 80.32
C ALA A 59 19.03 9.13 79.93
N ASN A 60 18.01 9.37 80.76
CA ASN A 60 16.64 9.00 80.43
C ASN A 60 16.09 9.74 79.19
N LYS A 61 16.40 11.04 79.04
CA LYS A 61 16.04 11.80 77.82
C LYS A 61 16.74 11.22 76.58
N MET A 62 18.03 10.92 76.68
CA MET A 62 18.81 10.32 75.59
C MET A 62 18.30 8.92 75.22
N ASN A 63 17.93 8.10 76.20
CA ASN A 63 17.36 6.77 75.96
C ASN A 63 16.03 6.87 75.20
N LYS A 64 15.16 7.82 75.55
CA LYS A 64 13.91 8.04 74.79
C LYS A 64 14.15 8.50 73.35
N PHE A 65 15.13 9.37 73.15
CA PHE A 65 15.54 9.76 71.80
C PHE A 65 16.09 8.57 71.00
N ASN A 66 16.94 7.74 71.62
CA ASN A 66 17.46 6.53 71.01
C ASN A 66 16.37 5.51 70.71
N GLU A 67 15.40 5.31 71.61
CA GLU A 67 14.24 4.44 71.39
C GLU A 67 13.42 4.91 70.18
N ALA A 68 13.19 6.22 70.05
CA ALA A 68 12.50 6.79 68.90
C ALA A 68 13.34 6.68 67.60
N GLY A 69 14.66 6.87 67.70
CA GLY A 69 15.61 6.66 66.60
C GLY A 69 15.66 5.20 66.14
N ASP A 70 15.62 4.24 67.07
CA ASP A 70 15.55 2.80 66.77
C ASP A 70 14.28 2.43 66.01
N GLN A 71 13.16 3.09 66.30
CA GLN A 71 11.92 2.92 65.53
C GLN A 71 12.12 3.40 64.09
N HIS A 72 12.75 4.56 63.88
CA HIS A 72 13.04 5.09 62.54
C HIS A 72 14.00 4.19 61.76
N ILE A 73 15.03 3.65 62.40
CA ILE A 73 15.98 2.68 61.81
C ILE A 73 15.25 1.39 61.39
N LYS A 74 14.29 0.93 62.20
CA LYS A 74 13.44 -0.23 61.88
C LYS A 74 12.36 0.06 60.84
N GLY A 75 12.33 1.29 60.30
CA GLY A 75 11.40 1.70 59.26
C GLY A 75 10.12 2.34 59.75
N ASN A 76 9.87 2.42 61.06
CA ASN A 76 8.70 3.13 61.59
C ASN A 76 9.02 4.62 61.82
N ILE A 77 8.81 5.43 60.77
CA ILE A 77 9.15 6.85 60.77
C ILE A 77 7.97 7.73 61.25
N THR A 78 6.83 7.13 61.58
CA THR A 78 5.65 7.85 62.10
C THR A 78 5.83 8.39 63.52
N VAL A 79 6.86 7.92 64.24
CA VAL A 79 7.15 8.32 65.63
C VAL A 79 7.80 9.72 65.65
N PRO A 80 7.29 10.70 66.40
CA PRO A 80 7.92 12.02 66.48
C PRO A 80 9.27 11.94 67.21
N LEU A 81 10.28 12.65 66.69
CA LEU A 81 11.62 12.70 67.29
C LEU A 81 11.85 13.95 68.14
N CYS A 82 11.26 15.09 67.78
CA CYS A 82 11.46 16.37 68.48
C CYS A 82 10.90 16.31 69.90
N MET A 83 11.79 16.41 70.88
CA MET A 83 11.45 16.43 72.30
C MET A 83 11.60 17.86 72.83
N ARG A 84 10.56 18.39 73.48
CA ARG A 84 10.60 19.72 74.10
C ARG A 84 11.25 19.66 75.48
N THR A 85 12.58 19.64 75.51
CA THR A 85 13.38 19.47 76.73
C THR A 85 14.02 20.76 77.25
N GLY A 86 14.04 21.83 76.45
CA GLY A 86 14.60 23.15 76.78
C GLY A 86 16.13 23.20 76.82
N ASP A 87 16.81 22.19 76.25
CA ASP A 87 18.26 21.99 76.27
C ASP A 87 18.79 21.58 74.89
N GLU A 88 20.08 21.25 74.77
CA GLU A 88 20.73 20.85 73.51
C GLU A 88 20.12 19.59 72.89
N ILE A 89 19.47 18.73 73.70
CA ILE A 89 18.76 17.54 73.22
C ILE A 89 17.53 17.94 72.41
N GLU A 90 16.85 19.05 72.75
CA GLU A 90 15.74 19.57 71.96
C GLU A 90 16.24 19.93 70.54
N SER A 91 17.28 20.76 70.46
CA SER A 91 17.87 21.17 69.18
C SER A 91 18.30 19.97 68.33
N LEU A 92 19.01 19.00 68.92
CA LEU A 92 19.40 17.76 68.22
C LEU A 92 18.20 16.97 67.73
N SER A 93 17.21 16.74 68.61
CA SER A 93 16.05 15.92 68.30
C SER A 93 15.16 16.53 67.21
N CYS A 94 15.00 17.85 67.22
CA CYS A 94 14.19 18.57 66.23
C CYS A 94 14.92 18.75 64.89
N ASN A 95 16.26 18.92 64.88
CA ASN A 95 17.05 18.90 63.65
C ASN A 95 16.99 17.51 62.98
N THR A 96 17.09 16.43 63.76
CA THR A 96 16.94 15.06 63.25
C THR A 96 15.52 14.85 62.72
N GLU A 97 14.48 15.35 63.39
CA GLU A 97 13.12 15.29 62.85
C GLU A 97 12.99 16.02 61.50
N GLN A 98 13.60 17.20 61.36
CA GLN A 98 13.58 17.95 60.11
C GLN A 98 14.29 17.19 58.98
N ALA A 99 15.43 16.56 59.26
CA ALA A 99 16.11 15.67 58.32
C ALA A 99 15.23 14.48 57.93
N THR A 100 14.58 13.85 58.91
CA THR A 100 13.62 12.77 58.67
C THR A 100 12.45 13.22 57.78
N LYS A 101 11.87 14.41 58.00
CA LYS A 101 10.81 14.96 57.15
C LYS A 101 11.30 15.18 55.71
N GLY A 102 12.54 15.63 55.52
CA GLY A 102 13.17 15.72 54.21
C GLY A 102 13.29 14.35 53.52
N LEU A 103 13.71 13.32 54.25
CA LEU A 103 13.77 11.94 53.76
C LEU A 103 12.39 11.40 53.38
N ILE A 104 11.36 11.63 54.20
CA ILE A 104 9.97 11.27 53.89
C ILE A 104 9.52 11.96 52.59
N GLY A 105 9.82 13.24 52.42
CA GLY A 105 9.53 13.98 51.18
C GLY A 105 10.15 13.32 49.94
N CYS A 106 11.45 12.98 50.02
CA CYS A 106 12.15 12.26 48.96
C CYS A 106 11.54 10.89 48.69
N LEU A 107 11.28 10.09 49.73
CA LEU A 107 10.68 8.74 49.59
C LEU A 107 9.28 8.79 48.97
N SER A 108 8.47 9.80 49.32
CA SER A 108 7.15 10.02 48.74
C SER A 108 7.23 10.34 47.24
N ILE A 109 8.16 11.21 46.84
CA ILE A 109 8.43 11.52 45.42
C ILE A 109 8.89 10.26 44.67
N VAL A 110 9.79 9.47 45.26
CA VAL A 110 10.25 8.21 44.67
C VAL A 110 9.09 7.21 44.53
N ARG A 111 8.20 7.11 45.54
CA ARG A 111 7.00 6.26 45.47
C ARG A 111 6.08 6.68 44.32
N GLN A 112 5.78 7.97 44.22
CA GLN A 112 4.93 8.50 43.15
C GLN A 112 5.53 8.25 41.76
N HIS A 113 6.85 8.42 41.59
CA HIS A 113 7.51 8.13 40.32
C HIS A 113 7.55 6.63 40.01
N ASN A 114 7.72 5.77 41.02
CA ASN A 114 7.69 4.32 40.84
C ASN A 114 6.30 3.83 40.39
N GLU A 115 5.22 4.37 40.96
CA GLU A 115 3.84 4.09 40.53
C GLU A 115 3.63 4.50 39.06
N LYS A 116 4.02 5.73 38.68
CA LYS A 116 3.97 6.18 37.27
C LYS A 116 4.80 5.31 36.33
N LEU A 117 5.94 4.79 36.79
CA LEU A 117 6.81 3.94 35.99
C LEU A 117 6.21 2.54 35.79
N ILE A 118 5.47 2.01 36.77
CA ILE A 118 4.69 0.77 36.64
C ILE A 118 3.56 0.95 35.61
N ASP A 119 2.83 2.06 35.67
CA ASP A 119 1.75 2.37 34.73
C ASP A 119 2.31 2.52 33.30
N SER A 120 3.38 3.30 33.14
CA SER A 120 4.05 3.51 31.86
C SER A 120 4.59 2.19 31.28
N SER A 121 5.17 1.33 32.12
CA SER A 121 5.64 0.01 31.70
C SER A 121 4.49 -0.86 31.20
N SER A 122 3.34 -0.83 31.86
CA SER A 122 2.14 -1.59 31.45
C SER A 122 1.60 -1.09 30.10
N GLN A 123 1.61 0.22 29.85
CA GLN A 123 1.24 0.80 28.56
C GLN A 123 2.22 0.43 27.44
N ILE A 124 3.53 0.39 27.76
CA ILE A 124 4.56 -0.07 26.82
C ILE A 124 4.30 -1.54 26.43
N PHE A 125 3.98 -2.42 27.38
CA PHE A 125 3.65 -3.82 27.09
C PHE A 125 2.45 -3.96 26.14
N ALA A 126 1.35 -3.25 26.42
CA ALA A 126 0.18 -3.28 25.55
C ALA A 126 0.50 -2.77 24.14
N SER A 127 1.34 -1.74 24.03
CA SER A 127 1.78 -1.19 22.75
C SER A 127 2.65 -2.19 21.97
N ILE A 128 3.56 -2.90 22.66
CA ILE A 128 4.42 -3.92 22.05
C ILE A 128 3.59 -5.11 21.56
N GLU A 129 2.60 -5.57 22.34
CA GLU A 129 1.70 -6.65 21.92
C GLU A 129 0.93 -6.27 20.65
N GLN A 130 0.42 -5.03 20.59
CA GLN A 130 -0.25 -4.51 19.40
C GLN A 130 0.70 -4.42 18.19
N ILE A 131 1.95 -3.98 18.39
CA ILE A 131 2.98 -3.96 17.34
C ILE A 131 3.27 -5.38 16.84
N SER A 132 3.39 -6.35 17.74
CA SER A 132 3.64 -7.75 17.40
C SER A 132 2.50 -8.32 16.55
N LYS A 133 1.26 -8.11 16.98
CA LYS A 133 0.06 -8.56 16.24
C LYS A 133 -0.02 -7.90 14.87
N GLY A 134 0.15 -6.58 14.80
CA GLY A 134 0.13 -5.83 13.54
C GLY A 134 1.25 -6.24 12.59
N SER A 135 2.43 -6.59 13.12
CA SER A 135 3.55 -7.10 12.31
C SER A 135 3.22 -8.47 11.71
N GLN A 136 2.55 -9.35 12.46
CA GLN A 136 2.14 -10.66 11.96
C GLN A 136 1.02 -10.57 10.92
N GLU A 137 0.05 -9.69 11.11
CA GLU A 137 -0.97 -9.39 10.10
C GLU A 137 -0.34 -8.84 8.80
N GLN A 138 0.62 -7.91 8.92
CA GLN A 138 1.34 -7.38 7.76
C GLN A 138 2.19 -8.44 7.04
N ALA A 139 2.81 -9.37 7.76
CA ALA A 139 3.52 -10.50 7.14
C ALA A 139 2.57 -11.33 6.25
N GLY A 140 1.34 -11.59 6.72
CA GLY A 140 0.32 -12.28 5.94
C GLY A 140 -0.08 -11.50 4.68
N GLN A 141 -0.33 -10.19 4.83
CA GLN A 141 -0.66 -9.30 3.70
C GLN A 141 0.46 -9.23 2.65
N ILE A 142 1.72 -9.24 3.08
CA ILE A 142 2.89 -9.27 2.19
C ILE A 142 2.92 -10.57 1.37
N SER A 143 2.61 -11.72 2.00
CA SER A 143 2.53 -12.99 1.28
C SER A 143 1.43 -12.99 0.20
N GLU A 144 0.25 -12.45 0.53
CA GLU A 144 -0.85 -12.31 -0.44
C GLU A 144 -0.48 -11.33 -1.57
N LEU A 145 0.23 -10.25 -1.23
CA LEU A 145 0.72 -9.28 -2.21
C LEU A 145 1.70 -9.93 -3.19
N LEU A 146 2.62 -10.77 -2.72
CA LEU A 146 3.57 -11.51 -3.57
C LEU A 146 2.86 -12.46 -4.54
N GLU A 147 1.80 -13.13 -4.11
CA GLU A 147 0.98 -13.98 -4.99
C GLU A 147 0.32 -13.15 -6.09
N LYS A 148 -0.26 -11.99 -5.74
CA LYS A 148 -0.87 -11.06 -6.71
C LYS A 148 0.15 -10.51 -7.70
N ILE A 149 1.35 -10.16 -7.23
CA ILE A 149 2.47 -9.70 -8.08
C ILE A 149 2.87 -10.80 -9.07
N THR A 150 2.97 -12.04 -8.61
CA THR A 150 3.30 -13.19 -9.48
C THR A 150 2.23 -13.40 -10.55
N SER A 151 0.95 -13.36 -10.17
CA SER A 151 -0.17 -13.44 -11.12
C SER A 151 -0.16 -12.27 -12.11
N LEU A 152 0.21 -11.06 -11.66
CA LEU A 152 0.33 -9.89 -12.53
C LEU A 152 1.48 -10.06 -13.53
N ALA A 153 2.59 -10.67 -13.13
CA ALA A 153 3.73 -10.98 -14.01
C ALA A 153 3.33 -11.95 -15.13
N GLU A 154 2.59 -12.99 -14.78
CA GLU A 154 2.05 -13.95 -15.75
C GLU A 154 1.08 -13.27 -16.72
N LYS A 155 0.19 -12.41 -16.23
CA LYS A 155 -0.74 -11.65 -17.08
C LYS A 155 -0.02 -10.66 -18.01
N SER A 156 1.04 -10.02 -17.55
CA SER A 156 1.86 -9.11 -18.38
C SER A 156 2.51 -9.85 -19.55
N ARG A 157 3.17 -10.99 -19.25
CA ARG A 157 3.68 -11.90 -20.29
C ARG A 157 2.54 -12.42 -21.17
N HIS A 158 1.36 -12.60 -20.58
CA HIS A 158 0.23 -13.05 -21.33
C HIS A 158 -0.16 -12.00 -22.38
N TRP A 159 -0.30 -10.74 -22.00
CA TRP A 159 -0.66 -9.66 -22.93
C TRP A 159 0.36 -9.43 -24.03
N SER A 160 1.66 -9.41 -23.73
CA SER A 160 2.71 -9.27 -24.75
C SER A 160 2.63 -10.36 -25.84
N ASN A 161 2.49 -11.63 -25.44
CA ASN A 161 2.32 -12.72 -26.42
C ASN A 161 1.05 -12.57 -27.27
N ARG A 162 -0.06 -12.12 -26.66
CA ARG A 162 -1.34 -11.90 -27.36
C ARG A 162 -1.23 -10.74 -28.35
N ALA A 163 -0.54 -9.66 -27.97
CA ALA A 163 -0.22 -8.55 -28.86
C ALA A 163 0.57 -9.03 -30.08
N ASN A 164 1.66 -9.77 -29.87
CA ASN A 164 2.47 -10.32 -30.97
C ASN A 164 1.66 -11.25 -31.90
N SER A 165 0.83 -12.14 -31.34
CA SER A 165 -0.06 -12.98 -32.16
C SER A 165 -1.12 -12.18 -32.92
N THR A 166 -1.60 -11.07 -32.36
CA THR A 166 -2.55 -10.18 -33.03
C THR A 166 -1.88 -9.45 -34.19
N ALA A 167 -0.64 -8.98 -34.02
CA ALA A 167 0.13 -8.37 -35.09
C ALA A 167 0.39 -9.35 -36.26
N ASP A 168 0.79 -10.59 -35.96
CA ASP A 168 0.96 -11.63 -36.99
C ASP A 168 -0.35 -11.96 -37.73
N LEU A 169 -1.48 -11.96 -37.00
CA LEU A 169 -2.79 -12.13 -37.64
C LEU A 169 -3.15 -10.94 -38.53
N CYS A 170 -2.82 -9.72 -38.12
CA CYS A 170 -3.01 -8.52 -38.94
C CYS A 170 -2.25 -8.62 -40.26
N ASP A 171 -0.98 -9.05 -40.22
CA ASP A 171 -0.18 -9.23 -41.44
C ASP A 171 -0.82 -10.24 -42.41
N LYS A 172 -1.34 -11.36 -41.90
CA LYS A 172 -2.06 -12.35 -42.72
C LYS A 172 -3.35 -11.82 -43.34
N VAL A 173 -4.08 -10.98 -42.61
CA VAL A 173 -5.31 -10.36 -43.12
C VAL A 173 -4.97 -9.30 -44.17
N ASP A 174 -3.89 -8.54 -43.98
CA ASP A 174 -3.41 -7.55 -44.95
C ASP A 174 -3.01 -8.22 -46.28
N ASP A 175 -2.20 -9.28 -46.22
CA ASP A 175 -1.84 -10.10 -47.38
C ASP A 175 -3.08 -10.62 -48.12
N SER A 176 -4.05 -11.15 -47.38
CA SER A 176 -5.30 -11.68 -47.96
C SER A 176 -6.15 -10.58 -48.60
N ALA A 177 -6.19 -9.39 -48.00
CA ALA A 177 -6.90 -8.23 -48.55
C ALA A 177 -6.22 -7.69 -49.81
N MET A 178 -4.88 -7.69 -49.87
CA MET A 178 -4.11 -7.34 -51.07
C MET A 178 -4.39 -8.31 -52.22
N ILE A 179 -4.36 -9.63 -51.96
CA ILE A 179 -4.73 -10.65 -52.95
C ILE A 179 -6.16 -10.42 -53.45
N GLY A 180 -7.10 -10.12 -52.54
CA GLY A 180 -8.48 -9.80 -52.90
C GLY A 180 -8.60 -8.58 -53.82
N LYS A 181 -7.84 -7.51 -53.55
CA LYS A 181 -7.77 -6.32 -54.42
C LYS A 181 -7.22 -6.64 -55.81
N ASP A 182 -6.16 -7.44 -55.91
CA ASP A 182 -5.59 -7.86 -57.18
C ASP A 182 -6.56 -8.72 -58.01
N MET A 183 -7.29 -9.63 -57.36
CA MET A 183 -8.34 -10.43 -58.00
C MET A 183 -9.46 -9.54 -58.56
N LEU A 184 -9.88 -8.50 -57.83
CA LEU A 184 -10.89 -7.55 -58.29
C LEU A 184 -10.40 -6.68 -59.46
N ALA A 185 -9.13 -6.28 -59.45
CA ALA A 185 -8.52 -5.57 -60.58
C ALA A 185 -8.55 -6.43 -61.85
N ASN A 186 -8.20 -7.72 -61.73
CA ASN A 186 -8.28 -8.67 -62.82
C ASN A 186 -9.72 -8.92 -63.29
N LEU A 187 -10.68 -9.02 -62.36
CA LEU A 187 -12.10 -9.14 -62.69
C LEU A 187 -12.61 -7.92 -63.48
N LYS A 188 -12.25 -6.70 -63.04
CA LYS A 188 -12.63 -5.46 -63.73
C LYS A 188 -12.08 -5.43 -65.15
N LYS A 189 -10.81 -5.80 -65.34
CA LYS A 189 -10.19 -5.92 -66.67
C LYS A 189 -10.91 -6.94 -67.56
N GLY A 190 -11.29 -8.09 -66.99
CA GLY A 190 -12.09 -9.10 -67.70
C GLY A 190 -13.45 -8.58 -68.15
N MET A 191 -14.15 -7.84 -67.29
CA MET A 191 -15.43 -7.22 -67.60
C MET A 191 -15.30 -6.13 -68.68
N GLU A 192 -14.24 -5.31 -68.64
CA GLU A 192 -13.95 -4.31 -69.67
C GLU A 192 -13.70 -4.96 -71.04
N LEU A 193 -12.97 -6.08 -71.08
CA LEU A 193 -12.78 -6.89 -72.28
C LEU A 193 -14.11 -7.44 -72.83
N ILE A 194 -14.99 -7.95 -71.97
CA ILE A 194 -16.32 -8.41 -72.39
C ILE A 194 -17.11 -7.24 -72.99
N LYS A 195 -17.12 -6.09 -72.32
CA LYS A 195 -17.80 -4.87 -72.80
C LYS A 195 -17.32 -4.46 -74.20
N GLU A 196 -16.01 -4.48 -74.44
CA GLU A 196 -15.43 -4.18 -75.76
C GLU A 196 -15.90 -5.19 -76.82
N ARG A 197 -15.88 -6.49 -76.52
CA ARG A 197 -16.35 -7.54 -77.44
C ARG A 197 -17.84 -7.41 -77.74
N THR A 198 -18.65 -7.10 -76.74
CA THR A 198 -20.09 -6.91 -76.89
C THR A 198 -20.41 -5.67 -77.74
N ALA A 199 -19.66 -4.58 -77.60
CA ALA A 199 -19.80 -3.40 -78.47
C ALA A 199 -19.42 -3.69 -79.93
N SER A 200 -18.39 -4.51 -80.15
CA SER A 200 -18.04 -4.97 -81.50
C SER A 200 -19.13 -5.87 -82.10
N LEU A 201 -19.75 -6.74 -81.29
CA LEU A 201 -20.87 -7.58 -81.72
C LEU A 201 -22.07 -6.73 -82.11
N GLU A 202 -22.41 -5.71 -81.33
CA GLU A 202 -23.48 -4.76 -81.64
C GLU A 202 -23.26 -4.08 -83.00
N THR A 203 -22.02 -3.64 -83.27
CA THR A 203 -21.64 -3.06 -84.57
C THR A 203 -21.83 -4.05 -85.72
N ASN A 204 -21.42 -5.31 -85.53
CA ASN A 204 -21.60 -6.36 -86.54
C ASN A 204 -23.08 -6.68 -86.81
N LEU A 205 -23.92 -6.70 -85.76
CA LEU A 205 -25.36 -6.93 -85.90
C LEU A 205 -26.04 -5.81 -86.69
N ILE A 206 -25.61 -4.55 -86.50
CA ILE A 206 -26.09 -3.41 -87.32
C ILE A 206 -25.75 -3.62 -88.80
N GLN A 207 -24.54 -4.06 -89.11
CA GLN A 207 -24.13 -4.34 -90.50
C GLN A 207 -24.91 -5.51 -91.11
N ILE A 208 -25.14 -6.59 -90.35
CA ILE A 208 -25.94 -7.72 -90.81
C ILE A 208 -27.36 -7.24 -91.12
N ASN A 209 -27.99 -6.48 -90.21
CA ASN A 209 -29.33 -5.95 -90.41
C ASN A 209 -29.42 -5.11 -91.70
N GLN A 210 -28.44 -4.24 -91.97
CA GLN A 210 -28.35 -3.47 -93.22
C GLN A 210 -28.29 -4.37 -94.46
N ILE A 211 -27.45 -5.41 -94.43
CA ILE A 211 -27.33 -6.36 -95.55
C ILE A 211 -28.64 -7.15 -95.73
N THR A 212 -29.26 -7.61 -94.65
CA THR A 212 -30.52 -8.36 -94.70
C THR A 212 -31.66 -7.52 -95.28
N ASN A 213 -31.72 -6.22 -94.96
CA ASN A 213 -32.69 -5.30 -95.56
C ASN A 213 -32.46 -5.15 -97.08
N VAL A 214 -31.21 -5.01 -97.52
CA VAL A 214 -30.88 -4.95 -98.96
C VAL A 214 -31.28 -6.26 -99.67
N ILE A 215 -31.07 -7.43 -99.06
CA ILE A 215 -31.49 -8.71 -99.64
C ILE A 215 -33.02 -8.79 -99.73
N ASN A 216 -33.74 -8.33 -98.69
CA ASN A 216 -35.19 -8.30 -98.70
C ASN A 216 -35.70 -7.38 -99.83
N ASP A 217 -35.11 -6.21 -100.01
CA ASP A 217 -35.45 -5.28 -101.10
C ASP A 217 -35.18 -5.90 -102.48
N ILE A 218 -34.07 -6.61 -102.66
CA ILE A 218 -33.74 -7.33 -103.91
C ILE A 218 -34.75 -8.46 -104.16
N ALA A 219 -35.13 -9.21 -103.12
CA ALA A 219 -36.10 -10.30 -103.22
C ALA A 219 -37.49 -9.77 -103.59
N ASP A 220 -37.94 -8.67 -102.99
CA ASP A 220 -39.19 -7.99 -103.34
C ASP A 220 -39.16 -7.46 -104.79
N GLN A 221 -38.05 -6.86 -105.22
CA GLN A 221 -37.88 -6.44 -106.63
C GLN A 221 -37.90 -7.63 -107.60
N THR A 222 -37.26 -8.74 -107.23
CA THR A 222 -37.24 -9.97 -108.03
C THR A 222 -38.62 -10.60 -108.12
N ASN A 223 -39.39 -10.59 -107.03
CA ASN A 223 -40.77 -11.04 -106.99
C ASN A 223 -41.67 -10.21 -107.92
N LEU A 224 -41.50 -8.88 -107.93
CA LEU A 224 -42.20 -7.97 -108.85
C LEU A 224 -41.79 -8.19 -110.31
N LEU A 225 -40.50 -8.39 -110.59
CA LEU A 225 -39.99 -8.70 -111.93
C LEU A 225 -40.56 -10.03 -112.44
N ALA A 226 -40.57 -11.06 -111.59
CA ALA A 226 -41.12 -12.38 -111.91
C ALA A 226 -42.64 -12.32 -112.16
N LEU A 227 -43.37 -11.52 -111.37
CA LEU A 227 -44.78 -11.25 -111.60
C LEU A 227 -45.02 -10.59 -112.97
N ASN A 228 -44.24 -9.58 -113.32
CA ASN A 228 -44.33 -8.92 -114.63
C ASN A 228 -44.02 -9.91 -115.78
N ALA A 229 -43.02 -10.78 -115.60
CA ALA A 229 -42.67 -11.82 -116.57
C ALA A 229 -43.77 -12.89 -116.72
N ALA A 230 -44.43 -13.29 -115.62
CA ALA A 230 -45.57 -14.20 -115.65
C ALA A 230 -46.78 -13.58 -116.38
N ILE A 231 -47.05 -12.29 -116.16
CA ILE A 231 -48.09 -11.54 -116.88
C ILE A 231 -47.81 -11.51 -118.39
N GLU A 232 -46.57 -11.19 -118.79
CA GLU A 232 -46.22 -11.11 -120.21
C GLU A 232 -46.17 -12.50 -120.88
N SER A 233 -45.79 -13.54 -120.12
CA SER A 233 -45.85 -14.94 -120.57
C SER A 233 -47.28 -15.39 -120.84
N ALA A 234 -48.22 -15.05 -119.95
CA ALA A 234 -49.65 -15.30 -120.15
C ALA A 234 -50.20 -14.56 -121.38
N ARG A 235 -49.68 -13.35 -121.65
CA ARG A 235 -50.05 -12.54 -122.81
C ARG A 235 -49.56 -13.12 -124.14
N ALA A 236 -48.43 -13.82 -124.15
CA ALA A 236 -47.88 -14.49 -125.34
C ALA A 236 -48.60 -15.81 -125.72
N GLY A 237 -49.56 -16.28 -124.92
CA GLY A 237 -50.35 -17.48 -125.22
C GLY A 237 -49.53 -18.77 -125.21
N GLU A 238 -49.74 -19.68 -126.18
CA GLU A 238 -49.03 -20.98 -126.24
C GLU A 238 -47.51 -20.84 -126.33
N GLN A 239 -46.98 -19.78 -126.96
CA GLN A 239 -45.54 -19.56 -127.08
C GLN A 239 -44.87 -19.16 -125.75
N GLY A 240 -45.65 -18.70 -124.77
CA GLY A 240 -45.18 -18.24 -123.46
C GLY A 240 -45.20 -19.31 -122.36
N LEU A 241 -45.72 -20.51 -122.63
CA LEU A 241 -45.93 -21.57 -121.62
C LEU A 241 -44.64 -21.95 -120.88
N GLY A 242 -43.52 -22.09 -121.60
CA GLY A 242 -42.21 -22.39 -120.98
C GLY A 242 -41.68 -21.25 -120.11
N PHE A 243 -41.89 -20.00 -120.51
CA PHE A 243 -41.49 -18.81 -119.75
C PHE A 243 -42.37 -18.58 -118.51
N SER A 244 -43.65 -18.94 -118.56
CA SER A 244 -44.56 -18.86 -117.42
C SER A 244 -44.08 -19.74 -116.26
N VAL A 245 -43.67 -20.98 -116.54
CA VAL A 245 -43.17 -21.91 -115.52
C VAL A 245 -41.90 -21.37 -114.85
N VAL A 246 -40.96 -20.82 -115.64
CA VAL A 246 -39.75 -20.20 -115.10
C VAL A 246 -40.09 -18.97 -114.24
N SER A 247 -41.04 -18.14 -114.70
CA SER A 247 -41.44 -16.94 -113.96
C SER A 247 -42.11 -17.27 -112.62
N ASP A 248 -42.98 -18.29 -112.58
CA ASP A 248 -43.60 -18.75 -111.33
C ASP A 248 -42.57 -19.35 -110.36
N GLU A 249 -41.58 -20.10 -110.87
CA GLU A 249 -40.48 -20.64 -110.05
C GLU A 249 -39.61 -19.51 -109.48
N VAL A 250 -39.24 -18.51 -110.29
CA VAL A 250 -38.49 -17.32 -109.82
C VAL A 250 -39.32 -16.55 -108.77
N ARG A 251 -40.63 -16.43 -108.98
CA ARG A 251 -41.53 -15.78 -108.01
C ARG A 251 -41.57 -16.53 -106.68
N ASN A 252 -41.62 -17.86 -106.73
CA ASN A 252 -41.58 -18.72 -105.55
C ASN A 252 -40.25 -18.60 -104.82
N LEU A 253 -39.11 -18.63 -105.53
CA LEU A 253 -37.78 -18.40 -104.96
C LEU A 253 -37.67 -17.02 -104.30
N ALA A 254 -38.18 -15.97 -104.94
CA ALA A 254 -38.19 -14.63 -104.40
C ALA A 254 -39.03 -14.53 -103.13
N GLY A 255 -40.22 -15.15 -103.11
CA GLY A 255 -41.07 -15.25 -101.91
C GLY A 255 -40.38 -15.97 -100.75
N ASN A 256 -39.76 -17.12 -101.02
CA ASN A 256 -38.96 -17.85 -100.02
C ASN A 256 -37.77 -17.01 -99.50
N SER A 257 -37.15 -16.19 -100.35
CA SER A 257 -36.07 -15.28 -99.95
C SER A 257 -36.55 -14.15 -99.04
N VAL A 258 -37.75 -13.61 -99.27
CA VAL A 258 -38.39 -12.60 -98.39
C VAL A 258 -38.71 -13.20 -97.02
N GLU A 259 -39.25 -14.43 -97.00
CA GLU A 259 -39.55 -15.13 -95.74
C GLU A 259 -38.27 -15.42 -94.95
N GLY A 260 -37.24 -15.96 -95.60
CA GLY A 260 -35.94 -16.21 -94.97
C GLY A 260 -35.25 -14.93 -94.46
N THR A 261 -35.35 -13.81 -95.19
CA THR A 261 -34.80 -12.53 -94.71
C THR A 261 -35.56 -11.99 -93.50
N LYS A 262 -36.89 -12.15 -93.43
CA LYS A 262 -37.67 -11.79 -92.23
C LYS A 262 -37.26 -12.61 -91.02
N GLU A 263 -37.02 -13.91 -91.18
CA GLU A 263 -36.50 -14.75 -90.10
C GLU A 263 -35.14 -14.27 -89.60
N ILE A 264 -34.23 -13.90 -90.51
CA ILE A 264 -32.93 -13.34 -90.16
C ILE A 264 -33.08 -12.00 -89.41
N ILE A 265 -33.96 -11.09 -89.86
CA ILE A 265 -34.23 -9.81 -89.17
C ILE A 265 -34.70 -10.04 -87.74
N ASN A 266 -35.61 -10.99 -87.53
CA ASN A 266 -36.12 -11.33 -86.21
C ASN A 266 -34.99 -11.90 -85.32
N LEU A 267 -34.16 -12.80 -85.86
CA LEU A 267 -33.02 -13.36 -85.14
C LEU A 267 -31.98 -12.29 -84.76
N VAL A 268 -31.65 -11.38 -85.68
CA VAL A 268 -30.73 -10.26 -85.42
C VAL A 268 -31.28 -9.34 -84.33
N SER A 269 -32.58 -9.02 -84.38
CA SER A 269 -33.23 -8.20 -83.36
C SER A 269 -33.20 -8.86 -81.97
N TYR A 270 -33.43 -10.17 -81.92
CA TYR A 270 -33.31 -10.95 -80.69
C TYR A 270 -31.87 -10.93 -80.15
N ILE A 271 -30.86 -11.17 -80.99
CA ILE A 271 -29.45 -11.13 -80.57
C ILE A 271 -29.06 -9.72 -80.12
N GLN A 272 -29.57 -8.65 -80.74
CA GLN A 272 -29.33 -7.27 -80.29
C GLN A 272 -29.89 -7.02 -78.88
N ALA A 273 -31.11 -7.47 -78.60
CA ALA A 273 -31.70 -7.34 -77.26
C ALA A 273 -30.86 -8.08 -76.21
N GLU A 274 -30.45 -9.32 -76.49
CA GLU A 274 -29.59 -10.09 -75.59
C GLU A 274 -28.20 -9.45 -75.42
N THR A 275 -27.67 -8.83 -76.46
CA THR A 275 -26.41 -8.08 -76.43
C THR A 275 -26.52 -6.88 -75.48
N GLN A 276 -27.63 -6.12 -75.53
CA GLN A 276 -27.88 -5.01 -74.60
C GLN A 276 -28.02 -5.48 -73.14
N ASN A 277 -28.73 -6.60 -72.92
CA ASN A 277 -28.83 -7.22 -71.60
C ASN A 277 -27.45 -7.60 -71.06
N ALA A 278 -26.58 -8.17 -71.90
CA ALA A 278 -25.21 -8.50 -71.53
C ALA A 278 -24.38 -7.25 -71.15
N VAL A 279 -24.51 -6.15 -71.89
CA VAL A 279 -23.84 -4.87 -71.54
C VAL A 279 -24.28 -4.37 -70.17
N GLN A 280 -25.58 -4.41 -69.87
CA GLN A 280 -26.11 -3.98 -68.58
C GLN A 280 -25.59 -4.84 -67.43
N ALA A 281 -25.54 -6.17 -67.61
CA ALA A 281 -24.97 -7.09 -66.64
C ALA A 281 -23.48 -6.82 -66.37
N VAL A 282 -22.70 -6.56 -67.43
CA VAL A 282 -21.27 -6.23 -67.31
C VAL A 282 -21.05 -4.91 -66.57
N ASN A 283 -21.80 -3.85 -66.90
CA ASN A 283 -21.70 -2.56 -66.18
C ASN A 283 -22.05 -2.73 -64.69
N SER A 284 -23.05 -3.56 -64.38
CA SER A 284 -23.44 -3.87 -63.00
C SER A 284 -22.33 -4.63 -62.28
N GLY A 285 -21.67 -5.59 -62.96
CA GLY A 285 -20.51 -6.32 -62.44
C GLY A 285 -19.31 -5.43 -62.16
N ILE A 286 -19.04 -4.43 -63.01
CA ILE A 286 -17.98 -3.43 -62.78
C ILE A 286 -18.29 -2.60 -61.52
N GLY A 287 -19.52 -2.09 -61.40
CA GLY A 287 -19.94 -1.32 -60.22
C GLY A 287 -19.84 -2.13 -58.92
N LEU A 288 -20.26 -3.40 -58.95
CA LEU A 288 -20.11 -4.30 -57.80
C LEU A 288 -18.63 -4.52 -57.44
N SER A 289 -17.77 -4.73 -58.43
CA SER A 289 -16.32 -4.91 -58.22
C SER A 289 -15.69 -3.69 -57.52
N GLU A 290 -16.10 -2.47 -57.90
CA GLU A 290 -15.63 -1.23 -57.26
C GLU A 290 -16.08 -1.12 -55.80
N HIS A 291 -17.34 -1.47 -55.50
CA HIS A 291 -17.84 -1.51 -54.13
C HIS A 291 -17.08 -2.52 -53.26
N VAL A 292 -16.81 -3.72 -53.77
CA VAL A 292 -16.03 -4.73 -53.04
C VAL A 292 -14.57 -4.26 -52.86
N GLY A 293 -14.00 -3.59 -53.87
CA GLY A 293 -12.66 -3.00 -53.78
C GLY A 293 -12.53 -1.96 -52.68
N GLN A 294 -13.54 -1.10 -52.53
CA GLN A 294 -13.60 -0.14 -51.42
C GLN A 294 -13.72 -0.83 -50.07
N ALA A 295 -14.52 -1.91 -49.97
CA ALA A 295 -14.63 -2.69 -48.74
C ALA A 295 -13.29 -3.29 -48.32
N PHE A 296 -12.52 -3.88 -49.24
CA PHE A 296 -11.16 -4.35 -48.96
C PHE A 296 -10.22 -3.21 -48.55
N SER A 297 -10.37 -2.01 -49.12
CA SER A 297 -9.56 -0.86 -48.69
C SER A 297 -9.86 -0.43 -47.26
N ASN A 298 -11.11 -0.51 -46.84
CA ASN A 298 -11.49 -0.23 -45.45
C ASN A 298 -10.93 -1.31 -44.51
N VAL A 299 -10.95 -2.60 -44.92
CA VAL A 299 -10.35 -3.71 -44.16
C VAL A 299 -8.87 -3.46 -43.90
N VAL A 300 -8.09 -3.08 -44.93
CA VAL A 300 -6.67 -2.72 -44.78
C VAL A 300 -6.48 -1.58 -43.77
N GLY A 301 -7.36 -0.56 -43.81
CA GLY A 301 -7.35 0.53 -42.83
C GLY A 301 -7.56 0.04 -41.38
N TYR A 302 -8.59 -0.78 -41.15
CA TYR A 302 -8.88 -1.33 -39.82
C TYR A 302 -7.79 -2.27 -39.31
N VAL A 303 -7.17 -3.04 -40.20
CA VAL A 303 -6.04 -3.91 -39.87
C VAL A 303 -4.83 -3.08 -39.44
N SER A 304 -4.53 -1.99 -40.14
CA SER A 304 -3.46 -1.07 -39.75
C SER A 304 -3.68 -0.47 -38.37
N GLU A 305 -4.91 -0.03 -38.06
CA GLU A 305 -5.26 0.49 -36.72
C GLU A 305 -5.14 -0.60 -35.65
N THR A 306 -5.59 -1.82 -35.94
CA THR A 306 -5.49 -2.96 -35.03
C THR A 306 -4.03 -3.32 -34.73
N LYS A 307 -3.16 -3.25 -35.74
CA LYS A 307 -1.72 -3.47 -35.59
C LYS A 307 -1.08 -2.42 -34.68
N GLU A 308 -1.41 -1.14 -34.85
CA GLU A 308 -0.93 -0.08 -33.96
C GLU A 308 -1.36 -0.30 -32.50
N VAL A 309 -2.60 -0.77 -32.29
CA VAL A 309 -3.09 -1.13 -30.94
C VAL A 309 -2.32 -2.31 -30.37
N ALA A 310 -2.03 -3.33 -31.18
CA ALA A 310 -1.23 -4.48 -30.76
C ALA A 310 0.18 -4.06 -30.35
N ASP A 311 0.85 -3.22 -31.13
CA ASP A 311 2.20 -2.73 -30.82
C ASP A 311 2.22 -1.95 -29.50
N LYS A 312 1.27 -1.03 -29.31
CA LYS A 312 1.11 -0.29 -28.03
C LYS A 312 0.84 -1.22 -26.85
N LEU A 313 0.05 -2.28 -27.04
CA LEU A 313 -0.22 -3.25 -25.99
C LEU A 313 1.04 -4.02 -25.60
N SER A 314 1.91 -4.34 -26.56
CA SER A 314 3.20 -4.98 -26.30
C SER A 314 4.12 -4.06 -25.49
N GLU A 315 4.25 -2.79 -25.88
CA GLU A 315 5.03 -1.78 -25.14
C GLU A 315 4.52 -1.61 -23.70
N LEU A 316 3.20 -1.51 -23.51
CA LEU A 316 2.59 -1.41 -22.19
C LEU A 316 2.86 -2.66 -21.33
N ALA A 317 2.83 -3.85 -21.94
CA ALA A 317 3.13 -5.09 -21.24
C ALA A 317 4.60 -5.19 -20.82
N GLU A 318 5.54 -4.66 -21.60
CA GLU A 318 6.96 -4.55 -21.22
C GLU A 318 7.16 -3.56 -20.07
N LYS A 319 6.56 -2.38 -20.17
CA LYS A 319 6.62 -1.37 -19.09
C LYS A 319 6.01 -1.89 -17.79
N GLN A 320 4.92 -2.63 -17.90
CA GLN A 320 4.29 -3.28 -16.76
C GLN A 320 5.18 -4.36 -16.15
N ALA A 321 5.91 -5.13 -16.96
CA ALA A 321 6.89 -6.10 -16.44
C ALA A 321 7.99 -5.42 -15.61
N SER A 322 8.54 -4.30 -16.08
CA SER A 322 9.52 -3.51 -15.31
C SER A 322 8.91 -2.97 -14.00
N THR A 323 7.67 -2.48 -14.04
CA THR A 323 6.97 -2.01 -12.83
C THR A 323 6.76 -3.14 -11.81
N ILE A 324 6.50 -4.36 -12.29
CA ILE A 324 6.34 -5.55 -11.46
C ILE A 324 7.66 -5.91 -10.77
N GLU A 325 8.81 -5.78 -11.44
CA GLU A 325 10.12 -5.98 -10.81
C GLU A 325 10.36 -5.00 -9.66
N GLU A 326 10.00 -3.72 -9.84
CA GLU A 326 10.06 -2.73 -8.77
C GLU A 326 9.12 -3.09 -7.60
N MET A 327 7.91 -3.59 -7.89
CA MET A 327 6.98 -4.05 -6.87
C MET A 327 7.54 -5.23 -6.06
N VAL A 328 8.24 -6.18 -6.70
CA VAL A 328 8.92 -7.27 -6.00
C VAL A 328 9.96 -6.73 -5.03
N ILE A 329 10.82 -5.80 -5.48
CA ILE A 329 11.85 -5.17 -4.64
C ILE A 329 11.21 -4.44 -3.45
N ASN A 330 10.19 -3.63 -3.69
CA ASN A 330 9.50 -2.89 -2.64
C ASN A 330 8.82 -3.82 -1.62
N THR A 331 8.27 -4.95 -2.09
CA THR A 331 7.65 -5.95 -1.21
C THR A 331 8.69 -6.66 -0.35
N GLN A 332 9.88 -6.92 -0.90
CA GLN A 332 11.00 -7.46 -0.11
C GLN A 332 11.44 -6.48 0.98
N ILE A 333 11.57 -5.18 0.65
CA ILE A 333 11.89 -4.13 1.63
C ILE A 333 10.82 -4.07 2.75
N MET A 334 9.54 -4.18 2.39
CA MET A 334 8.46 -4.25 3.38
C MET A 334 8.60 -5.47 4.30
N ASN A 335 8.95 -6.63 3.74
CA ASN A 335 9.17 -7.84 4.52
C ASN A 335 10.32 -7.67 5.52
N ASP A 336 11.43 -7.07 5.08
CA ASP A 336 12.57 -6.78 5.95
C ASP A 336 12.17 -5.83 7.09
N HIS A 337 11.35 -4.81 6.81
CA HIS A 337 10.81 -3.91 7.85
C HIS A 337 9.86 -4.61 8.82
N VAL A 338 9.09 -5.60 8.38
CA VAL A 338 8.25 -6.42 9.27
C VAL A 338 9.14 -7.27 10.18
N GLN A 339 10.17 -7.93 9.64
CA GLN A 339 11.13 -8.71 10.43
C GLN A 339 11.88 -7.85 11.45
N GLN A 340 12.33 -6.67 11.04
CA GLN A 340 12.98 -5.72 11.94
C GLN A 340 12.05 -5.30 13.09
N ARG A 341 10.77 -5.04 12.80
CA ARG A 341 9.79 -4.70 13.85
C ARG A 341 9.50 -5.86 14.79
N ALA A 342 9.46 -7.09 14.31
CA ALA A 342 9.34 -8.27 15.16
C ALA A 342 10.54 -8.39 16.12
N SER A 343 11.77 -8.23 15.62
CA SER A 343 12.98 -8.25 16.46
C SER A 343 13.03 -7.11 17.49
N LEU A 344 12.62 -5.90 17.09
CA LEU A 344 12.50 -4.75 17.99
C LEU A 344 11.43 -4.99 19.07
N SER A 345 10.31 -5.61 18.71
CA SER A 345 9.25 -6.00 19.63
C SER A 345 9.77 -6.97 20.70
N GLU A 346 10.47 -8.03 20.30
CA GLU A 346 11.08 -9.00 21.24
C GLU A 346 12.07 -8.32 22.20
N THR A 347 12.92 -7.43 21.68
CA THR A 347 13.86 -6.66 22.50
C THR A 347 13.13 -5.76 23.49
N ALA A 348 12.05 -5.11 23.05
CA ALA A 348 11.25 -4.23 23.89
C ALA A 348 10.49 -5.00 24.99
N VAL A 349 10.01 -6.23 24.70
CA VAL A 349 9.44 -7.13 25.72
C VAL A 349 10.49 -7.42 26.80
N SER A 350 11.69 -7.83 26.40
CA SER A 350 12.79 -8.15 27.33
C SER A 350 13.13 -6.96 28.22
N LYS A 351 13.27 -5.76 27.64
CA LYS A 351 13.57 -4.53 28.39
C LYS A 351 12.44 -4.10 29.33
N SER A 352 11.19 -4.30 28.92
CA SER A 352 10.04 -3.99 29.76
C SER A 352 9.93 -4.95 30.95
N GLN A 353 10.30 -6.22 30.78
CA GLN A 353 10.37 -7.20 31.88
C GLN A 353 11.47 -6.82 32.90
N GLU A 354 12.63 -6.37 32.40
CA GLU A 354 13.72 -5.84 33.23
C GLU A 354 13.25 -4.64 34.06
N PHE A 355 12.58 -3.66 33.44
CA PHE A 355 12.01 -2.51 34.13
C PHE A 355 10.99 -2.89 35.20
N ASN A 356 10.07 -3.82 34.90
CA ASN A 356 9.07 -4.28 35.86
C ASN A 356 9.73 -4.94 37.09
N SER A 357 10.81 -5.71 36.87
CA SER A 357 11.61 -6.31 37.95
C SER A 357 12.27 -5.25 38.84
N ILE A 358 12.83 -4.18 38.24
CA ILE A 358 13.43 -3.06 38.97
C ILE A 358 12.37 -2.32 39.80
N ASN A 359 11.21 -2.01 39.22
CA ASN A 359 10.13 -1.31 39.92
C ASN A 359 9.59 -2.11 41.10
N LYS A 360 9.49 -3.44 40.98
CA LYS A 360 9.11 -4.34 42.08
C LYS A 360 10.14 -4.33 43.21
N LYS A 361 11.44 -4.24 42.90
CA LYS A 361 12.50 -4.12 43.91
C LYS A 361 12.43 -2.77 44.62
N LEU A 362 12.21 -1.68 43.87
CA LEU A 362 12.09 -0.33 44.41
C LEU A 362 10.85 -0.21 45.33
N ASP A 363 9.70 -0.73 44.90
CA ASP A 363 8.48 -0.79 45.71
C ASP A 363 8.71 -1.53 47.04
N LYS A 364 9.40 -2.68 47.00
CA LYS A 364 9.78 -3.42 48.22
C LYS A 364 10.67 -2.59 49.14
N MET A 365 11.65 -1.84 48.61
CA MET A 365 12.52 -0.99 49.41
C MET A 365 11.76 0.17 50.06
N ILE A 366 10.84 0.81 49.34
CA ILE A 366 10.01 1.90 49.88
C ILE A 366 9.10 1.37 50.99
N LYS A 367 8.50 0.18 50.81
CA LYS A 367 7.63 -0.48 51.81
C LYS A 367 8.34 -0.88 53.11
N LEU A 368 9.67 -0.94 53.13
CA LEU A 368 10.43 -1.11 54.38
C LEU A 368 10.28 0.10 55.31
N PHE A 369 9.99 1.29 54.76
CA PHE A 369 9.76 2.51 55.51
C PHE A 369 8.26 2.79 55.58
N ASN A 370 7.71 2.77 56.78
CA ASN A 370 6.36 3.16 57.11
C ASN A 370 6.34 4.66 57.44
N PHE A 371 5.84 5.46 56.49
CA PHE A 371 5.77 6.92 56.55
C PHE A 371 4.47 7.47 55.99
#